data_AF-A0A2V9VZY2-F1
#
_entry.id   AF-A0A2V9VZY2-F1
#
_cell.length_a   1.000
_cell.length_b   1.000
_cell.length_c   1.000
_cell.angle_alpha   90.00
_cell.angle_beta   90.00
_cell.angle_gamma   90.00
#
_symmetry.space_group_name_H-M   'P 1'
#
loop_
_entity.id
_entity.type
_entity.pdbx_description
1 polymer ?
#
loop_
_entity_poly.entity_id
_entity_poly.type
_entity_poly.pdbx_seq_one_letter_code
_entity_poly.pdbx_strand_id
1 'polypeptide(L)'
;FFHHVPYTYVLHSAKTVIQHIYDSHYAGAQRAREFVTEWQAVQGHVDEERYRDILARLQYQAAQAIVWRDAVCTWIYRLSGIADDKGRVTGSAKK
;
A
#
# COMPACT_ATOMS: atom_id res chain seq x y z
N PHE A 1 -11.02 -1.45 14.83
CA PHE A 1 -10.17 -1.16 16.00
C PHE A 1 -10.63 -1.93 17.23
N PHE A 2 -11.91 -1.89 17.61
CA PHE A 2 -12.42 -2.44 18.89
C PHE A 2 -12.57 -3.96 19.02
N HIS A 3 -12.33 -4.73 17.95
CA HIS A 3 -12.59 -6.18 17.95
C HIS A 3 -11.35 -6.95 17.55
N HIS A 4 -11.06 -8.01 18.30
CA HIS A 4 -10.15 -9.06 17.89
C HIS A 4 -10.96 -10.12 17.14
N VAL A 5 -10.63 -10.34 15.86
CA VAL A 5 -11.33 -11.26 14.97
C VAL A 5 -10.31 -12.11 14.20
N PRO A 6 -10.66 -13.33 13.77
CA PRO A 6 -9.76 -14.11 12.94
C PRO A 6 -9.50 -13.41 11.60
N TYR A 7 -8.33 -13.64 11.00
CA TYR A 7 -7.96 -13.11 9.68
C TYR A 7 -8.95 -13.47 8.57
N THR A 8 -9.67 -14.60 8.71
CA THR A 8 -10.70 -15.09 7.79
C THR A 8 -12.08 -14.45 7.99
N TYR A 9 -12.25 -13.58 8.99
CA TYR A 9 -13.53 -12.88 9.21
C TYR A 9 -13.89 -12.04 7.98
N VAL A 10 -15.14 -12.17 7.51
CA VAL A 10 -15.65 -11.47 6.33
C VAL A 10 -16.21 -10.11 6.72
N LEU A 11 -15.67 -9.05 6.10
CA LEU A 11 -16.11 -7.67 6.26
C LEU A 11 -17.37 -7.40 5.43
N HIS A 12 -18.05 -6.27 5.67
CA HIS A 12 -19.18 -5.82 4.84
C HIS A 12 -18.82 -5.62 3.36
N SER A 13 -17.53 -5.45 3.05
CA SER A 13 -17.02 -5.42 1.67
C SER A 13 -16.95 -6.80 1.00
N ALA A 14 -17.45 -7.85 1.67
CA ALA A 14 -17.35 -9.27 1.30
C ALA A 14 -15.91 -9.85 1.24
N LYS A 15 -14.89 -9.05 1.60
CA LYS A 15 -13.51 -9.52 1.71
C LYS A 15 -13.22 -9.99 3.12
N THR A 16 -12.33 -10.96 3.26
CA THR A 16 -11.75 -11.29 4.56
C THR A 16 -10.92 -10.12 5.08
N VAL A 17 -10.72 -10.05 6.40
CA VAL A 17 -9.80 -9.07 7.03
C VAL A 17 -8.43 -9.13 6.36
N ILE A 18 -7.88 -10.32 6.17
CA ILE A 18 -6.56 -10.50 5.54
C ILE A 18 -6.52 -9.99 4.11
N GLN A 19 -7.53 -10.31 3.30
CA GLN A 19 -7.56 -9.84 1.91
C GLN A 19 -7.75 -8.32 1.83
N HIS A 20 -8.52 -7.74 2.75
CA HIS A 20 -8.64 -6.29 2.85
C HIS A 20 -7.30 -5.62 3.22
N ILE A 21 -6.52 -6.23 4.11
CA ILE A 21 -5.19 -5.72 4.46
C ILE A 21 -4.28 -5.73 3.23
N TYR A 22 -4.17 -6.84 2.50
CA TYR A 22 -3.39 -6.86 1.26
C TYR A 22 -3.88 -5.82 0.25
N ASP A 23 -5.18 -5.80 -0.03
CA ASP A 23 -5.72 -4.88 -1.03
C ASP A 23 -5.50 -3.41 -0.68
N SER A 24 -5.72 -3.02 0.58
CA SER A 24 -5.54 -1.63 1.02
C SER A 24 -4.09 -1.16 0.94
N HIS A 25 -3.11 -2.03 1.25
CA HIS A 25 -1.70 -1.66 1.17
C HIS A 25 -1.22 -1.52 -0.28
N TYR A 26 -1.64 -2.43 -1.17
CA TYR A 26 -1.36 -2.29 -2.60
C TYR A 26 -2.04 -1.06 -3.20
N ALA A 27 -3.31 -0.82 -2.86
CA ALA A 27 -4.04 0.37 -3.32
C ALA A 27 -3.39 1.66 -2.80
N GLY A 28 -2.94 1.68 -1.54
CA GLY A 28 -2.25 2.85 -0.96
C GLY A 28 -0.92 3.16 -1.65
N ALA A 29 -0.11 2.14 -1.94
CA ALA A 29 1.14 2.32 -2.68
C ALA A 29 0.89 2.82 -4.11
N GLN A 30 -0.13 2.29 -4.78
CA GLN A 30 -0.53 2.75 -6.10
C GLN A 30 -1.02 4.21 -6.06
N ARG A 31 -1.85 4.57 -5.08
CA ARG A 31 -2.34 5.95 -4.92
C ARG A 31 -1.21 6.95 -4.65
N ALA A 32 -0.22 6.57 -3.84
CA ALA A 32 0.95 7.41 -3.60
C ALA A 32 1.76 7.69 -4.88
N ARG A 33 1.86 6.69 -5.77
CA ARG A 33 2.46 6.87 -7.10
C ARG A 33 1.63 7.82 -7.97
N GLU A 34 0.31 7.73 -7.93
CA GLU A 34 -0.58 8.61 -8.69
C GLU A 34 -0.43 10.08 -8.31
N PHE A 35 -0.18 10.39 -7.04
CA PHE A 35 0.09 11.78 -6.62
C PHE A 35 1.30 12.39 -7.33
N VAL A 36 2.32 11.60 -7.68
CA VAL A 36 3.47 12.09 -8.46
C VAL A 36 3.00 12.53 -9.84
N THR A 37 2.18 11.72 -10.51
CA THR A 37 1.63 12.03 -11.84
C THR A 37 0.68 13.23 -11.80
N GLU A 38 -0.20 13.28 -10.79
CA GLU A 38 -1.12 14.41 -10.59
C GLU A 38 -0.36 15.71 -10.32
N TRP A 39 0.72 15.67 -9.53
CA TRP A 39 1.55 16.85 -9.26
C TRP A 39 2.34 17.30 -10.49
N GLN A 40 2.87 16.37 -11.29
CA GLN A 40 3.55 16.71 -12.55
C GLN A 40 2.62 17.45 -13.52
N ALA A 41 1.32 17.14 -13.52
CA ALA A 41 0.34 17.79 -14.39
C ALA A 41 0.10 19.28 -14.08
N VAL A 42 0.47 19.76 -12.88
CA VAL A 42 0.31 21.18 -12.50
C VAL A 42 1.60 22.00 -12.65
N GLN A 43 2.63 21.45 -13.29
CA GLN A 43 3.87 22.19 -13.59
C GLN A 43 3.55 23.48 -14.36
N GLY A 44 4.17 24.59 -13.95
CA GLY A 44 3.91 25.91 -14.54
C GLY A 44 2.67 26.63 -13.99
N HIS A 45 1.84 25.95 -13.18
CA HIS A 45 0.76 26.57 -12.41
C HIS A 45 1.13 26.84 -10.94
N VAL A 46 2.31 26.39 -10.52
CA VAL A 46 2.94 26.62 -9.21
C VAL A 46 4.34 27.18 -9.48
N ASP A 47 4.87 28.05 -8.61
CA ASP A 47 6.26 28.49 -8.76
C ASP A 47 7.22 27.32 -8.65
N GLU A 48 8.36 27.48 -9.31
CA GLU A 48 9.32 26.40 -9.54
C GLU A 48 9.92 25.85 -8.23
N GLU A 49 10.12 26.68 -7.22
CA GLU A 49 10.69 26.25 -5.94
C GLU A 49 9.76 25.27 -5.23
N ARG A 50 8.49 25.66 -5.03
CA ARG A 50 7.49 24.78 -4.40
C ARG A 50 7.17 23.56 -5.26
N TYR A 51 7.10 23.73 -6.59
CA TYR A 51 6.88 22.62 -7.51
C TYR A 51 7.93 21.53 -7.32
N ARG A 52 9.22 21.90 -7.31
CA ARG A 52 10.33 20.96 -7.17
C ARG A 52 10.41 20.31 -5.80
N ASP A 53 10.24 21.06 -4.71
CA ASP A 53 10.27 20.49 -3.35
C ASP A 53 9.16 19.45 -3.15
N ILE A 54 7.92 19.79 -3.55
CA ILE A 54 6.78 18.89 -3.39
C ILE A 54 6.93 17.66 -4.30
N LEU A 55 7.41 17.83 -5.54
CA LEU A 55 7.65 16.71 -6.44
C LEU A 55 8.63 15.71 -5.83
N ALA A 56 9.75 16.19 -5.27
CA ALA A 56 10.75 15.36 -4.62
C ALA A 56 10.16 14.59 -3.41
N ARG A 57 9.33 15.26 -2.59
CA ARG A 57 8.65 14.64 -1.44
C ARG A 57 7.66 13.57 -1.86
N LEU A 58 6.87 13.82 -2.91
CA LEU A 58 5.89 12.85 -3.42
C LEU A 58 6.57 11.62 -4.03
N GLN A 59 7.68 11.81 -4.75
CA GLN A 59 8.50 10.71 -5.25
C GLN A 59 9.08 9.86 -4.11
N TYR A 60 9.60 10.51 -3.07
CA TYR A 60 10.08 9.83 -1.87
C TYR A 60 8.95 9.07 -1.18
N GLN A 61 7.78 9.70 -1.01
CA GLN A 61 6.59 9.08 -0.42
C GLN A 61 6.13 7.85 -1.22
N ALA A 62 6.08 7.92 -2.55
CA ALA A 62 5.70 6.79 -3.40
C ALA A 62 6.66 5.60 -3.24
N ALA A 63 7.97 5.87 -3.15
CA ALA A 63 8.96 4.83 -2.88
C ALA A 63 8.79 4.22 -1.48
N GLN A 64 8.59 5.06 -0.45
CA GLN A 64 8.37 4.57 0.92
C GLN A 64 7.05 3.80 1.08
N ALA A 65 6.01 4.15 0.31
CA ALA A 65 4.74 3.44 0.34
C ALA A 65 4.90 1.99 -0.17
N ILE A 66 5.81 1.73 -1.12
CA ILE A 66 6.17 0.37 -1.55
C ILE A 66 6.83 -0.41 -0.41
N VAL A 67 7.80 0.21 0.28
CA VAL A 67 8.49 -0.41 1.42
C VAL A 67 7.49 -0.78 2.52
N TRP A 68 6.58 0.12 2.86
CA TRP A 68 5.53 -0.11 3.85
C TRP A 68 4.58 -1.23 3.44
N ARG A 69 4.10 -1.20 2.19
CA ARG A 69 3.26 -2.27 1.62
C ARG A 69 3.94 -3.62 1.78
N ASP A 70 5.18 -3.75 1.34
CA ASP A 70 5.89 -5.03 1.32
C ASP A 70 6.19 -5.52 2.73
N ALA A 71 6.59 -4.62 3.64
CA ALA A 71 6.85 -4.95 5.03
C ALA A 71 5.59 -5.49 5.73
N VAL A 72 4.46 -4.78 5.65
CA VAL A 72 3.22 -5.19 6.32
C VAL A 72 2.65 -6.46 5.70
N CYS A 73 2.54 -6.53 4.36
CA CYS A 73 2.00 -7.70 3.68
C CYS A 73 2.83 -8.96 3.98
N THR A 74 4.16 -8.85 3.94
CA THR A 74 5.05 -9.98 4.25
C THR A 74 4.94 -10.40 5.70
N TRP A 75 4.90 -9.44 6.63
CA TRP A 75 4.79 -9.75 8.06
C TRP A 75 3.48 -10.48 8.38
N ILE A 76 2.35 -9.99 7.86
CA ILE A 76 1.05 -10.61 8.10
C ILE A 76 0.92 -11.95 7.36
N TYR A 77 1.49 -12.09 6.16
CA TYR A 77 1.56 -13.40 5.49
C TYR A 77 2.31 -14.42 6.36
N ARG A 78 3.47 -14.06 6.93
CA ARG A 78 4.23 -14.94 7.83
C ARG A 78 3.47 -15.28 9.11
N LEU A 79 2.70 -14.34 9.65
CA LEU A 79 1.91 -14.53 10.87
C LEU A 79 0.66 -15.38 10.65
N SER A 80 -0.03 -15.18 9.53
CA SER A 80 -1.34 -15.80 9.25
C SER A 80 -1.24 -17.10 8.43
N GLY A 81 -0.21 -17.25 7.59
CA GLY A 81 -0.10 -18.34 6.62
C GLY A 81 -1.12 -18.30 5.49
N ILE A 82 -1.90 -17.23 5.35
CA ILE A 82 -2.96 -17.10 4.34
C ILE A 82 -2.42 -16.32 3.14
N ALA A 83 -2.48 -16.92 1.95
CA ALA A 83 -2.03 -16.28 0.71
C ALA A 83 -2.94 -15.12 0.29
N ASP A 84 -2.37 -14.15 -0.42
CA ASP A 84 -3.14 -13.11 -1.13
C ASP A 84 -3.87 -13.74 -2.32
N ASP A 85 -5.18 -13.50 -2.45
CA ASP A 85 -6.01 -14.05 -3.53
C ASP A 85 -5.51 -13.65 -4.93
N LYS A 86 -4.79 -12.52 -5.03
CA LYS A 86 -4.20 -12.01 -6.27
C LYS A 86 -2.75 -12.46 -6.49
N GLY A 87 -2.20 -13.28 -5.60
CA GLY A 87 -0.85 -13.83 -5.72
C GLY A 87 0.29 -12.79 -5.68
N ARG A 88 0.05 -11.58 -5.17
CA ARG A 88 1.07 -10.50 -5.19
C ARG A 88 2.05 -10.63 -4.02
N VAL A 89 1.60 -11.24 -2.92
CA VAL A 89 2.40 -11.47 -1.71
C VAL A 89 2.97 -12.88 -1.76
N THR A 90 4.24 -13.01 -2.12
CA THR A 90 4.95 -14.29 -2.13
C THR A 90 5.94 -14.32 -0.98
N GLY A 91 5.74 -15.19 0.00
CA GLY A 91 6.80 -15.55 0.92
C GLY A 91 7.45 -16.86 0.49
N SER A 92 8.78 -16.90 0.37
CA SER A 92 9.46 -18.17 0.60
C SER A 92 9.22 -18.52 2.07
N ALA A 93 8.32 -19.47 2.32
CA ALA A 93 8.27 -20.11 3.61
C ALA A 93 9.63 -20.81 3.78
N LYS A 94 10.56 -20.19 4.52
CA LYS A 94 11.64 -20.96 5.10
C LYS A 94 10.96 -21.92 6.07
N LYS A 95 10.90 -23.20 5.66
CA LYS A 95 10.66 -24.33 6.54
C LYS A 95 11.62 -24.29 7.71
#